data_AF-A0A432PUL3-F1
#
_entry.id   AF-A0A432PUL3-F1
#
_cell.length_a   1.000
_cell.length_b   1.000
_cell.length_c   1.000
_cell.angle_alpha   90.00
_cell.angle_beta   90.00
_cell.angle_gamma   90.00
#
_symmetry.space_group_name_H-M   'P 1'
#
loop_
_entity.id
_entity.type
_entity.pdbx_description
1 polymer ?
#
loop_
_entity_poly.entity_id
_entity_poly.type
_entity_poly.pdbx_seq_one_letter_code
_entity_poly.pdbx_strand_id
1 'polypeptide(L)'
;MNTKELIYTLKGQFFLSPREERFLNLLKEMGIPEEDIREGIRECLKSVNPKKRKNYPLFKCFSKILEVNKVKALERGKREHLNWKKIFERKVSSVKHFIDFDYGKPKTEEEAEKILQDIERKLFKKLWESLEESKKREIYKKYREVKEDRELFKELIKHELRKIYKIPVLSLYVD
;
A
#
# COMPACT_ATOMS: atom_id res chain seq x y z
N MET A 1 22.43 -3.96 6.24
CA MET A 1 22.26 -3.33 4.92
C MET A 1 20.91 -2.64 4.85
N ASN A 2 20.88 -1.31 4.73
CA ASN A 2 19.65 -0.54 4.59
C ASN A 2 19.10 -0.64 3.15
N THR A 3 17.88 -0.13 2.92
CA THR A 3 17.24 -0.20 1.60
C THR A 3 18.03 0.48 0.49
N LYS A 4 18.67 1.63 0.77
CA LYS A 4 19.44 2.38 -0.24
C LYS A 4 20.68 1.60 -0.68
N GLU A 5 21.44 1.05 0.26
CA GLU A 5 22.61 0.20 0.02
C GLU A 5 22.27 -1.04 -0.82
N LEU A 6 21.13 -1.69 -0.52
CA LEU A 6 20.65 -2.82 -1.31
C LEU A 6 20.39 -2.39 -2.76
N ILE A 7 19.72 -1.25 -2.97
CA ILE A 7 19.43 -0.75 -4.32
C ILE A 7 20.73 -0.44 -5.06
N TYR A 8 21.69 0.22 -4.40
CA TYR A 8 22.99 0.53 -4.98
C TYR A 8 23.69 -0.72 -5.47
N THR A 9 23.69 -1.76 -4.65
CA THR A 9 24.25 -3.07 -4.97
C THR A 9 23.52 -3.72 -6.15
N LEU A 10 22.18 -3.78 -6.11
CA LEU A 10 21.39 -4.47 -7.13
C LEU A 10 21.38 -3.76 -8.49
N LYS A 11 21.49 -2.43 -8.50
CA LYS A 11 21.47 -1.60 -9.70
C LYS A 11 22.87 -1.23 -10.22
N GLY A 12 23.92 -1.42 -9.43
CA GLY A 12 25.27 -1.00 -9.78
C GLY A 12 25.40 0.53 -9.90
N GLN A 13 24.79 1.26 -8.97
CA GLN A 13 24.81 2.72 -8.92
C GLN A 13 25.09 3.23 -7.51
N PHE A 14 25.61 4.45 -7.36
CA PHE A 14 26.01 5.01 -6.06
C PHE A 14 25.02 6.02 -5.48
N PHE A 15 23.95 6.34 -6.22
CA PHE A 15 22.93 7.29 -5.80
C PHE A 15 21.55 6.86 -6.29
N LEU A 16 20.52 7.37 -5.61
CA LEU A 16 19.14 7.30 -6.05
C LEU A 16 18.79 8.58 -6.76
N SER A 17 18.07 8.48 -7.88
CA SER A 17 17.46 9.67 -8.47
C SER A 17 16.46 10.30 -7.49
N PRO A 18 16.19 11.62 -7.56
CA PRO A 18 15.17 12.27 -6.72
C PRO A 18 13.80 11.59 -6.79
N ARG A 19 13.49 10.95 -7.94
CA ARG A 19 12.25 10.18 -8.13
C ARG A 19 12.24 8.88 -7.33
N GLU A 20 13.36 8.16 -7.32
CA GLU A 20 13.50 6.95 -6.51
C GLU A 20 13.47 7.25 -5.02
N GLU A 21 14.07 8.36 -4.59
CA GLU A 21 13.97 8.81 -3.20
C GLU A 21 12.53 9.14 -2.79
N ARG A 22 11.80 9.87 -3.62
CA ARG A 22 10.37 10.13 -3.39
C ARG A 22 9.56 8.84 -3.33
N PHE A 23 9.87 7.87 -4.18
CA PHE A 23 9.20 6.57 -4.14
C PHE A 23 9.48 5.82 -2.83
N LEU A 24 10.73 5.79 -2.36
CA LEU A 24 11.05 5.18 -1.06
C LEU A 24 10.38 5.90 0.12
N ASN A 25 10.33 7.23 0.09
CA ASN A 25 9.63 8.00 1.12
C ASN A 25 8.13 7.71 1.12
N LEU A 26 7.52 7.59 -0.06
CA LEU A 26 6.13 7.15 -0.19
C LEU A 26 5.91 5.78 0.45
N LEU A 27 6.78 4.79 0.21
CA LEU A 27 6.63 3.46 0.83
C LEU A 27 6.67 3.53 2.37
N LYS A 28 7.52 4.41 2.91
CA LYS A 28 7.58 4.67 4.36
C LYS A 28 6.33 5.36 4.87
N GLU A 29 5.82 6.36 4.15
CA GLU A 29 4.56 7.03 4.46
C GLU A 29 3.37 6.07 4.41
N MET A 30 3.42 5.05 3.56
CA MET A 30 2.45 3.96 3.50
C MET A 30 2.58 2.95 4.66
N GLY A 31 3.58 3.11 5.53
CA GLY A 31 3.80 2.21 6.67
C GLY A 31 4.37 0.85 6.29
N ILE A 32 4.92 0.68 5.08
CA ILE A 32 5.46 -0.60 4.64
C ILE A 32 6.78 -0.86 5.39
N PRO A 33 6.94 -2.01 6.07
CA PRO A 33 8.16 -2.34 6.80
C PRO A 33 9.38 -2.32 5.87
N GLU A 34 10.50 -1.79 6.36
CA GLU A 34 11.73 -1.67 5.56
C GLU A 34 12.19 -3.03 5.00
N GLU A 35 11.98 -4.09 5.77
CA GLU A 35 12.30 -5.47 5.40
C GLU A 35 11.52 -5.95 4.18
N ASP A 36 10.27 -5.54 4.08
CA ASP A 36 9.34 -5.94 3.03
C ASP A 36 9.60 -5.12 1.76
N ILE A 37 9.99 -3.85 1.92
CA ILE A 37 10.50 -3.00 0.82
C ILE A 37 11.76 -3.64 0.21
N ARG A 38 12.74 -4.01 1.05
CA ARG A 38 13.99 -4.64 0.59
C ARG A 38 13.74 -5.92 -0.19
N GLU A 39 12.90 -6.80 0.36
CA GLU A 39 12.58 -8.08 -0.27
C GLU A 39 11.80 -7.88 -1.57
N GLY A 40 10.79 -6.99 -1.59
CA GLY A 40 10.06 -6.67 -2.82
C GLY A 40 10.93 -6.11 -3.93
N ILE A 41 11.90 -5.23 -3.60
CA ILE A 41 12.88 -4.71 -4.57
C ILE A 41 13.77 -5.83 -5.09
N ARG A 42 14.24 -6.72 -4.21
CA ARG A 42 15.08 -7.86 -4.58
C ARG A 42 14.34 -8.77 -5.56
N GLU A 43 13.12 -9.19 -5.23
CA GLU A 43 12.31 -10.07 -6.07
C GLU A 43 11.96 -9.41 -7.41
N CYS A 44 11.63 -8.12 -7.40
CA CYS A 44 11.40 -7.37 -8.62
C CYS A 44 12.64 -7.38 -9.54
N LEU A 45 13.81 -6.99 -9.02
CA LEU A 45 15.02 -6.82 -9.83
C LEU A 45 15.65 -8.15 -10.26
N LYS A 46 15.36 -9.27 -9.58
CA LYS A 46 15.75 -10.61 -10.05
C LYS A 46 15.27 -10.87 -11.48
N SER A 47 14.03 -10.46 -11.79
CA SER A 47 13.43 -10.61 -13.13
C SER A 47 14.00 -9.66 -14.19
N VAL A 48 14.76 -8.64 -13.78
CA VAL A 48 15.34 -7.63 -14.68
C VAL A 48 16.75 -8.04 -15.08
N ASN A 49 17.04 -8.00 -16.39
CA ASN A 49 18.40 -8.24 -16.91
C ASN A 49 19.42 -7.34 -16.18
N PRO A 50 20.51 -7.89 -15.59
CA PRO A 50 21.52 -7.13 -14.86
C PRO A 50 21.99 -5.85 -15.56
N LYS A 51 22.24 -5.92 -16.88
CA LYS A 51 22.71 -4.77 -17.67
C LYS A 51 21.68 -3.62 -17.75
N LYS A 52 20.40 -3.93 -17.57
CA LYS A 52 19.29 -2.96 -17.61
C LYS A 52 18.88 -2.45 -16.22
N ARG A 53 19.35 -3.09 -15.14
CA ARG A 53 18.94 -2.75 -13.76
C ARG A 53 19.27 -1.32 -13.39
N LYS A 54 20.44 -0.80 -13.81
CA LYS A 54 20.87 0.58 -13.56
C LYS A 54 19.80 1.61 -13.92
N ASN A 55 19.20 1.48 -15.10
CA ASN A 55 18.18 2.41 -15.60
C ASN A 55 16.75 1.94 -15.30
N TYR A 56 16.56 0.81 -14.60
CA TYR A 56 15.25 0.27 -14.32
C TYR A 56 14.55 1.11 -13.24
N PRO A 57 13.39 1.73 -13.51
CA PRO A 57 12.75 2.60 -12.54
C PRO A 57 12.18 1.83 -11.34
N LEU A 58 12.54 2.20 -10.10
CA LEU A 58 12.11 1.48 -8.90
C LEU A 58 10.60 1.46 -8.68
N PHE A 59 9.87 2.47 -9.15
CA PHE A 59 8.40 2.50 -9.02
C PHE A 59 7.74 1.30 -9.71
N LYS A 60 8.39 0.68 -10.71
CA LYS A 60 7.90 -0.55 -11.36
C LYS A 60 7.96 -1.77 -10.42
N CYS A 61 8.70 -1.69 -9.34
CA CYS A 61 8.74 -2.73 -8.31
C CYS A 61 7.61 -2.64 -7.30
N PHE A 62 6.74 -1.62 -7.39
CA PHE A 62 5.72 -1.36 -6.39
C PHE A 62 4.77 -2.54 -6.17
N SER A 63 4.23 -3.13 -7.24
CA SER A 63 3.30 -4.25 -7.13
C SER A 63 3.94 -5.45 -6.41
N LYS A 64 5.22 -5.73 -6.70
CA LYS A 64 5.96 -6.80 -6.02
C LYS A 64 6.22 -6.49 -4.54
N ILE A 65 6.50 -5.23 -4.20
CA ILE A 65 6.63 -4.79 -2.81
C ILE A 65 5.32 -4.96 -2.05
N LEU A 66 4.18 -4.57 -2.64
CA LEU A 66 2.86 -4.74 -2.02
C LEU A 66 2.50 -6.22 -1.83
N GLU A 67 2.83 -7.06 -2.81
CA GLU A 67 2.63 -8.51 -2.73
C GLU A 67 3.42 -9.12 -1.56
N VAL A 68 4.72 -8.80 -1.46
CA VAL A 68 5.58 -9.27 -0.36
C VAL A 68 5.07 -8.77 0.99
N ASN A 69 4.72 -7.49 1.09
CA ASN A 69 4.18 -6.91 2.31
C ASN A 69 2.88 -7.62 2.74
N LYS A 70 1.97 -7.90 1.79
CA LYS A 70 0.72 -8.60 2.06
C LYS A 70 0.97 -10.01 2.61
N VAL A 71 1.83 -10.79 1.95
CA VAL A 71 2.16 -12.16 2.38
C VAL A 71 2.77 -12.15 3.78
N LYS A 72 3.76 -11.29 4.02
CA LYS A 72 4.43 -11.21 5.33
C LYS A 72 3.54 -10.65 6.43
N ALA A 73 2.63 -9.73 6.11
CA ALA A 73 1.63 -9.26 7.07
C ALA A 73 0.72 -10.41 7.52
N LEU A 74 0.26 -11.24 6.59
CA LEU A 74 -0.52 -12.45 6.91
C LEU A 74 0.26 -13.41 7.80
N GLU A 75 1.54 -13.64 7.50
CA GLU A 75 2.40 -14.51 8.33
C GLU A 75 2.63 -13.95 9.73
N ARG A 76 2.88 -12.64 9.87
CA ARG A 76 3.03 -11.97 11.17
C ARG A 76 1.74 -12.10 11.98
N GLY A 77 0.60 -11.81 11.36
CA GLY A 77 -0.69 -11.88 12.04
C GLY A 77 -1.16 -13.30 12.39
N LYS A 78 -0.64 -14.34 11.72
CA LYS A 78 -0.86 -15.74 12.14
C LYS A 78 0.01 -16.17 13.32
N ARG A 79 1.20 -15.59 13.46
CA ARG A 79 2.16 -15.93 14.54
C ARG A 79 1.77 -15.26 15.86
N GLU A 80 1.30 -14.04 15.78
CA GLU A 80 0.69 -13.35 16.91
C GLU A 80 -0.75 -13.85 17.02
N HIS A 81 -1.17 -14.47 18.12
CA HIS A 81 -2.56 -14.91 18.31
C HIS A 81 -3.52 -13.71 18.30
N LEU A 82 -3.82 -13.22 17.10
CA LEU A 82 -4.49 -11.97 16.86
C LEU A 82 -5.95 -12.09 17.32
N ASN A 83 -6.37 -11.20 18.22
CA ASN A 83 -7.80 -11.09 18.53
C ASN A 83 -8.49 -10.35 17.37
N TRP A 84 -8.70 -11.07 16.28
CA TRP A 84 -9.24 -10.53 15.03
C TRP A 84 -10.61 -9.89 15.22
N LYS A 85 -11.43 -10.39 16.17
CA LYS A 85 -12.73 -9.80 16.51
C LYS A 85 -12.57 -8.36 17.02
N LYS A 86 -11.68 -8.16 18.00
CA LYS A 86 -11.43 -6.83 18.57
C LYS A 86 -10.85 -5.87 17.52
N ILE A 87 -9.97 -6.37 16.65
CA ILE A 87 -9.36 -5.57 15.59
C ILE A 87 -10.40 -5.18 14.54
N PHE A 88 -11.22 -6.13 14.09
CA PHE A 88 -12.34 -5.89 13.19
C PHE A 88 -13.28 -4.81 13.73
N GLU A 89 -13.74 -4.94 14.98
CA GLU A 89 -14.64 -3.97 15.62
C GLU A 89 -14.03 -2.58 15.71
N ARG A 90 -12.74 -2.48 16.07
CA ARG A 90 -11.99 -1.21 16.12
C ARG A 90 -11.92 -0.57 14.74
N LYS A 91 -11.54 -1.32 13.71
CA LYS A 91 -11.38 -0.82 12.33
C LYS A 91 -12.73 -0.37 11.76
N VAL A 92 -13.79 -1.16 11.90
CA VAL A 92 -15.15 -0.79 11.46
C VAL A 92 -15.64 0.47 12.19
N SER A 93 -15.46 0.54 13.51
CA SER A 93 -15.87 1.70 14.31
C SER A 93 -15.17 2.98 13.89
N SER A 94 -13.93 2.89 13.41
CA SER A 94 -13.17 4.06 12.95
C SER A 94 -13.71 4.67 11.65
N VAL A 95 -14.45 3.90 10.85
CA VAL A 95 -14.94 4.34 9.52
C VAL A 95 -16.45 4.43 9.41
N LYS A 96 -17.22 3.93 10.39
CA LYS A 96 -18.69 3.91 10.41
C LYS A 96 -19.37 5.26 10.14
N HIS A 97 -18.69 6.37 10.41
CA HIS A 97 -19.24 7.71 10.23
C HIS A 97 -19.13 8.22 8.78
N PHE A 98 -18.31 7.59 7.94
CA PHE A 98 -18.16 7.98 6.54
C PHE A 98 -19.24 7.36 5.64
N ILE A 99 -19.67 6.14 5.95
CA ILE A 99 -20.66 5.42 5.16
C ILE A 99 -21.49 4.52 6.08
N ASP A 100 -22.76 4.33 5.75
CA ASP A 100 -23.58 3.33 6.41
C ASP A 100 -23.21 1.95 5.88
N PHE A 101 -22.80 1.07 6.78
CA PHE A 101 -22.49 -0.31 6.49
C PHE A 101 -23.40 -1.20 7.32
N ASP A 102 -24.14 -2.09 6.66
CA ASP A 102 -24.80 -3.21 7.33
C ASP A 102 -24.07 -4.50 6.92
N TYR A 103 -23.25 -5.02 7.83
CA TYR A 103 -22.61 -6.31 7.68
C TYR A 103 -22.91 -7.13 8.92
N GLY A 104 -23.32 -8.38 8.71
CA GLY A 104 -23.45 -9.35 9.80
C GLY A 104 -22.12 -9.54 10.53
N LYS A 105 -22.19 -9.98 11.79
CA LYS A 105 -20.97 -10.28 12.56
C LYS A 105 -20.21 -11.43 11.86
N PRO A 106 -18.94 -11.23 11.46
CA PRO A 106 -18.15 -12.29 10.85
C PRO A 106 -18.00 -13.48 11.79
N LYS A 107 -18.09 -14.69 11.24
CA LYS A 107 -17.93 -15.95 11.96
C LYS A 107 -16.49 -16.46 11.90
N THR A 108 -15.74 -16.07 10.88
CA THR A 108 -14.33 -16.45 10.68
C THR A 108 -13.42 -15.22 10.47
N GLU A 109 -12.13 -15.40 10.70
CA GLU A 109 -11.09 -14.40 10.42
C GLU A 109 -11.05 -14.03 8.93
N GLU A 110 -11.17 -15.02 8.05
CA GLU A 110 -11.22 -14.81 6.60
C GLU A 110 -12.44 -14.00 6.16
N GLU A 111 -13.59 -14.24 6.79
CA GLU A 111 -14.81 -13.47 6.55
C GLU A 111 -14.65 -12.02 7.04
N ALA A 112 -14.06 -11.83 8.23
CA ALA A 112 -13.78 -10.50 8.75
C ALA A 112 -12.84 -9.69 7.84
N GLU A 113 -11.77 -10.30 7.31
CA GLU A 113 -10.87 -9.65 6.35
C GLU A 113 -11.61 -9.29 5.05
N LYS A 114 -12.44 -10.19 4.51
CA LYS A 114 -13.23 -9.91 3.30
C LYS A 114 -14.18 -8.73 3.51
N ILE A 115 -14.85 -8.68 4.66
CA ILE A 115 -15.74 -7.56 5.01
C ILE A 115 -14.95 -6.26 5.08
N LEU A 116 -13.76 -6.24 5.72
CA LEU A 116 -12.92 -5.04 5.77
C LEU A 116 -12.49 -4.58 4.37
N GLN A 117 -12.12 -5.49 3.48
CA GLN A 117 -11.76 -5.16 2.09
C GLN A 117 -12.94 -4.60 1.30
N ASP A 118 -14.16 -5.11 1.52
CA ASP A 118 -15.37 -4.59 0.90
C ASP A 118 -15.76 -3.21 1.43
N ILE A 119 -15.69 -3.02 2.76
CA ILE A 119 -15.84 -1.72 3.42
C ILE A 119 -14.87 -0.71 2.79
N GLU A 120 -13.60 -1.10 2.68
CA GLU A 120 -12.55 -0.26 2.12
C GLU A 120 -12.84 0.16 0.68
N ARG A 121 -13.24 -0.80 -0.16
CA ARG A 121 -13.58 -0.53 -1.56
C ARG A 121 -14.75 0.45 -1.68
N LYS A 122 -15.83 0.25 -0.91
CA LYS A 122 -17.01 1.12 -0.92
C LYS A 122 -16.67 2.52 -0.38
N LEU A 123 -15.92 2.58 0.71
CA LEU A 123 -15.47 3.81 1.35
C LEU A 123 -14.66 4.68 0.39
N PHE A 124 -13.58 4.15 -0.18
CA PHE A 124 -12.74 4.95 -1.08
C PHE A 124 -13.44 5.35 -2.37
N LYS A 125 -14.37 4.53 -2.88
CA LYS A 125 -15.21 4.93 -4.01
C LYS A 125 -16.04 6.17 -3.67
N LYS A 126 -16.76 6.14 -2.54
CA LYS A 126 -17.59 7.26 -2.08
C LYS A 126 -16.76 8.52 -1.83
N LEU A 127 -15.64 8.39 -1.11
CA LEU A 127 -14.75 9.51 -0.79
C LEU A 127 -14.13 10.14 -2.04
N TRP A 128 -13.80 9.32 -3.03
CA TRP A 128 -13.32 9.82 -4.31
C TRP A 128 -14.43 10.57 -5.05
N GLU A 129 -15.62 10.00 -5.15
CA GLU A 129 -16.76 10.63 -5.84
C GLU A 129 -17.12 11.97 -5.19
N SER A 130 -17.11 12.06 -3.85
CA SER A 130 -17.40 13.27 -3.09
C SER A 130 -16.26 14.30 -3.05
N LEU A 131 -15.05 13.96 -3.51
CA LEU A 131 -13.92 14.87 -3.49
C LEU A 131 -14.10 15.98 -4.55
N GLU A 132 -13.78 17.22 -4.18
CA GLU A 132 -13.79 18.37 -5.09
C GLU A 132 -12.91 18.12 -6.32
N GLU A 133 -13.37 18.63 -7.47
CA GLU A 133 -12.69 18.42 -8.76
C GLU A 133 -11.28 19.05 -8.79
N SER A 134 -11.08 20.16 -8.06
CA SER A 134 -9.77 20.78 -7.84
C SER A 134 -8.79 19.80 -7.17
N LYS A 135 -9.19 19.18 -6.06
CA LYS A 135 -8.38 18.20 -5.32
C LYS A 135 -8.13 16.92 -6.12
N LYS A 136 -9.13 16.44 -6.87
CA LYS A 136 -8.93 15.32 -7.81
C LYS A 136 -7.81 15.64 -8.80
N ARG A 137 -7.84 16.82 -9.43
CA ARG A 137 -6.81 17.27 -10.38
C ARG A 137 -5.43 17.37 -9.74
N GLU A 138 -5.33 17.83 -8.50
CA GLU A 138 -4.06 17.86 -7.76
C GLU A 138 -3.47 16.46 -7.57
N ILE A 139 -4.30 15.49 -7.14
CA ILE A 139 -3.88 14.08 -6.99
C ILE A 139 -3.45 13.48 -8.34
N TYR A 140 -4.22 13.73 -9.40
CA TYR A 140 -3.84 13.30 -10.76
C TYR A 140 -2.50 13.89 -11.20
N LYS A 141 -2.26 15.18 -10.94
CA LYS A 141 -1.01 15.85 -11.30
C LYS A 141 0.17 15.27 -10.50
N LYS A 142 -0.03 15.01 -9.20
CA LYS A 142 0.97 14.40 -8.31
C LYS A 142 1.45 13.04 -8.80
N TYR A 143 0.54 12.22 -9.35
CA TYR A 143 0.83 10.86 -9.80
C TYR A 143 0.77 10.66 -11.31
N ARG A 144 0.88 11.73 -12.10
CA ARG A 144 0.78 11.69 -13.56
C ARG A 144 1.74 10.68 -14.21
N GLU A 145 2.93 10.52 -13.64
CA GLU A 145 4.00 9.69 -14.21
C GLU A 145 3.78 8.19 -14.06
N VAL A 146 2.78 7.77 -13.28
CA VAL A 146 2.44 6.36 -13.05
C VAL A 146 1.00 6.04 -13.45
N LYS A 147 0.31 6.97 -14.11
CA LYS A 147 -1.08 6.83 -14.58
C LYS A 147 -1.31 5.62 -15.49
N GLU A 148 -0.27 5.17 -16.20
CA GLU A 148 -0.34 4.04 -17.13
C GLU A 148 -0.41 2.70 -16.39
N ASP A 149 0.13 2.65 -15.18
CA ASP A 149 -0.05 1.53 -14.27
C ASP A 149 -1.33 1.74 -13.44
N ARG A 150 -2.44 1.21 -13.96
CA ARG A 150 -3.77 1.40 -13.37
C ARG A 150 -3.86 0.89 -11.93
N GLU A 151 -3.11 -0.15 -11.57
CA GLU A 151 -3.15 -0.72 -10.22
C GLU A 151 -2.38 0.15 -9.24
N LEU A 152 -1.14 0.50 -9.56
CA LEU A 152 -0.33 1.44 -8.80
C LEU A 152 -1.07 2.77 -8.64
N PHE A 153 -1.64 3.31 -9.70
CA PHE A 153 -2.35 4.58 -9.67
C PHE A 153 -3.57 4.55 -8.72
N LYS A 154 -4.33 3.45 -8.71
CA LYS A 154 -5.45 3.28 -7.76
C LYS A 154 -4.97 3.23 -6.31
N GLU A 155 -3.89 2.51 -6.02
CA GLU A 155 -3.35 2.42 -4.67
C GLU A 155 -2.81 3.77 -4.17
N LEU A 156 -2.20 4.56 -5.05
CA LEU A 156 -1.77 5.92 -4.72
C LEU A 156 -2.94 6.86 -4.42
N ILE A 157 -4.03 6.77 -5.19
CA ILE A 157 -5.25 7.52 -4.90
C ILE A 157 -5.79 7.13 -3.53
N LYS A 158 -5.90 5.83 -3.24
CA LYS A 158 -6.35 5.35 -1.92
C LYS A 158 -5.45 5.90 -0.81
N HIS A 159 -4.14 5.90 -0.99
CA HIS A 159 -3.19 6.45 -0.02
C HIS A 159 -3.44 7.93 0.26
N GLU A 160 -3.65 8.76 -0.76
CA GLU A 160 -3.96 10.18 -0.54
C GLU A 160 -5.31 10.36 0.17
N LEU A 161 -6.32 9.59 -0.20
CA LEU A 161 -7.62 9.64 0.48
C LEU A 161 -7.48 9.23 1.95
N ARG A 162 -6.65 8.23 2.28
CA ARG A 162 -6.34 7.91 3.68
C ARG A 162 -5.76 9.10 4.42
N LYS A 163 -4.81 9.81 3.82
CA LYS A 163 -4.18 10.98 4.45
C LYS A 163 -5.16 12.12 4.66
N ILE A 164 -5.97 12.45 3.64
CA ILE A 164 -6.94 13.55 3.69
C ILE A 164 -8.00 13.30 4.78
N TYR A 165 -8.53 12.08 4.84
CA TYR A 165 -9.64 11.72 5.73
C TYR A 165 -9.18 11.02 7.02
N LYS A 166 -7.88 10.86 7.23
CA LYS A 166 -7.27 10.19 8.40
C LYS A 166 -7.82 8.77 8.64
N ILE A 167 -7.96 8.01 7.56
CA ILE A 167 -8.53 6.66 7.59
C ILE A 167 -7.40 5.63 7.79
N PRO A 168 -7.49 4.75 8.81
CA PRO A 168 -6.49 3.71 9.03
C PRO A 168 -6.50 2.66 7.91
N VAL A 169 -5.51 1.77 7.89
CA VAL A 169 -5.53 0.60 6.99
C VAL A 169 -6.66 -0.33 7.41
N LEU A 170 -7.54 -0.74 6.50
CA LEU A 170 -8.65 -1.65 6.81
C LEU A 170 -8.25 -3.08 6.46
N SER A 171 -7.38 -3.64 7.30
CA SER A 171 -7.00 -5.05 7.26
C SER A 171 -6.83 -5.54 8.70
N LEU A 172 -7.04 -6.84 8.91
CA LEU A 172 -6.74 -7.48 10.19
C LEU A 172 -5.23 -7.55 10.44
N TYR A 173 -4.45 -7.63 9.37
CA TYR A 173 -3.02 -7.98 9.45
C TYR A 173 -2.08 -6.78 9.41
N VAL A 174 -2.64 -5.58 9.32
CA VAL A 174 -1.90 -4.32 9.17
C VAL A 174 -2.56 -3.24 10.03
N ASP A 175 -1.76 -2.56 10.85
CA ASP A 175 -2.22 -1.42 11.66
C ASP A 175 -2.28 -0.11 10.88
#